data_AF-A0A952AEI2-F1
#
_entry.id   AF-A0A952AEI2-F1
#
_cell.length_a   1.000
_cell.length_b   1.000
_cell.length_c   1.000
_cell.angle_alpha   90.00
_cell.angle_beta   90.00
_cell.angle_gamma   90.00
#
_symmetry.space_group_name_H-M   'P 1'
#
loop_
_entity.id
_entity.type
_entity.pdbx_description
1 polymer ?
#
loop_
_entity_poly.entity_id
_entity_poly.type
_entity_poly.pdbx_seq_one_letter_code
_entity_poly.pdbx_strand_id
1 'polypeptide(L)'
;MVDSFSDNLAYTKIAINNVLAENKVYIIQRGKGGGIAARPWYKIRVLKNGAGGYTLQYARITETTFRTLDITKDAEYNFKFVSFDNGIVLSEPKKDDWDIQYSSALYKFPMGSEEIPFFFSDIVLINYLAGVQAAEVLNTQFTYENISKANAQSLTYNSSKWAISDKWRTSTSGAMAGVKTDRFYVIKDQIGNYYKLKFISFHNSEGGVRGKPKIAYQLIN
;
A
#
# COMPACT_ATOMS: atom_id res chain seq x y z
N MET A 1 -18.56 -3.87 -1.97
CA MET A 1 -17.75 -4.08 -3.19
C MET A 1 -16.54 -3.18 -3.10
N VAL A 2 -15.33 -3.73 -3.23
CA VAL A 2 -14.09 -2.94 -3.37
C VAL A 2 -13.92 -2.63 -4.86
N ASP A 3 -13.50 -1.41 -5.19
CA ASP A 3 -13.35 -0.90 -6.56
C ASP A 3 -12.47 -1.83 -7.43
N SER A 4 -11.35 -2.30 -6.87
CA SER A 4 -10.61 -3.51 -7.26
C SER A 4 -9.55 -3.78 -6.19
N PHE A 5 -9.16 -5.04 -5.99
CA PHE A 5 -8.02 -5.43 -5.14
C PHE A 5 -6.93 -6.17 -5.94
N SER A 6 -7.11 -6.27 -7.26
CA SER A 6 -6.06 -6.57 -8.21
C SER A 6 -5.68 -5.25 -8.87
N ASP A 7 -4.40 -4.91 -8.96
CA ASP A 7 -3.91 -3.62 -9.48
C ASP A 7 -4.19 -3.38 -10.98
N ASN A 8 -5.17 -4.08 -11.53
CA ASN A 8 -5.64 -3.98 -12.88
C ASN A 8 -6.78 -2.96 -12.96
N LEU A 9 -6.50 -1.84 -13.62
CA LEU A 9 -7.43 -0.74 -13.87
C LEU A 9 -8.64 -1.16 -14.73
N ALA A 10 -8.58 -2.28 -15.45
CA ALA A 10 -9.73 -2.81 -16.19
C ALA A 10 -10.90 -3.18 -15.26
N TYR A 11 -10.65 -3.38 -13.96
CA TYR A 11 -11.69 -3.69 -12.99
C TYR A 11 -12.25 -2.46 -12.26
N THR A 12 -11.71 -1.26 -12.51
CA THR A 12 -12.18 -0.01 -11.90
C THR A 12 -13.69 0.18 -12.11
N LYS A 13 -14.44 0.28 -11.02
CA LYS A 13 -15.88 0.54 -10.95
C LYS A 13 -16.20 2.04 -10.98
N ILE A 14 -15.30 2.87 -10.46
CA ILE A 14 -15.45 4.34 -10.48
C ILE A 14 -14.76 4.89 -11.74
N ALA A 15 -15.44 4.81 -12.88
CA ALA A 15 -14.97 5.37 -14.14
C ALA A 15 -15.31 6.87 -14.24
N ILE A 16 -14.42 7.63 -14.90
CA ILE A 16 -14.60 9.07 -15.14
C ILE A 16 -14.82 9.29 -16.63
N ASN A 17 -16.00 9.78 -16.99
CA ASN A 17 -16.42 10.06 -18.36
C ASN A 17 -16.05 11.49 -18.77
N ASN A 18 -15.69 11.68 -20.05
CA ASN A 18 -15.42 13.01 -20.60
C ASN A 18 -16.71 13.86 -20.73
N VAL A 19 -17.86 13.21 -20.88
CA VAL A 19 -19.17 13.88 -20.86
C VAL A 19 -19.60 14.04 -19.40
N LEU A 20 -19.71 15.28 -18.93
CA LEU A 20 -20.00 15.57 -17.51
C LEU A 20 -21.26 14.85 -17.03
N ALA A 21 -22.35 14.90 -17.80
CA ALA A 21 -23.63 14.27 -17.48
C ALA A 21 -23.57 12.74 -17.30
N GLU A 22 -22.60 12.07 -17.92
CA GLU A 22 -22.43 10.61 -17.84
C GLU A 22 -21.65 10.14 -16.61
N ASN A 23 -21.06 11.05 -15.84
CA ASN A 23 -20.36 10.71 -14.60
C ASN A 23 -21.37 10.36 -13.51
N LYS A 24 -21.33 9.10 -13.05
CA LYS A 24 -22.29 8.55 -12.08
C LYS A 24 -21.98 8.99 -10.65
N VAL A 25 -23.02 8.94 -9.80
CA VAL A 25 -22.87 9.04 -8.35
C VAL A 25 -22.67 7.65 -7.78
N TYR A 26 -21.66 7.49 -6.93
CA TYR A 26 -21.32 6.23 -6.27
C TYR A 26 -21.52 6.34 -4.76
N ILE A 27 -21.94 5.25 -4.13
CA ILE A 27 -22.05 5.16 -2.68
C ILE A 27 -20.81 4.43 -2.15
N ILE A 28 -20.10 5.07 -1.23
CA ILE A 28 -18.96 4.49 -0.52
C ILE A 28 -19.39 4.18 0.92
N GLN A 29 -19.43 2.88 1.22
CA GLN A 29 -19.48 2.37 2.58
C GLN A 29 -18.04 2.25 3.11
N ARG A 30 -17.72 3.00 4.17
CA ARG A 30 -16.36 3.10 4.75
C ARG A 30 -16.00 1.97 5.72
N GLY A 31 -16.67 0.82 5.61
CA GLY A 31 -16.44 -0.39 6.40
C GLY A 31 -16.86 -0.31 7.89
N LYS A 32 -16.80 -1.46 8.55
CA LYS A 32 -16.97 -1.65 10.01
C LYS A 32 -15.93 -2.64 10.60
N GLY A 33 -14.86 -2.92 9.85
CA GLY A 33 -13.90 -3.99 10.17
C GLY A 33 -12.91 -3.59 11.27
N GLY A 34 -12.32 -4.59 11.94
CA GLY A 34 -11.21 -4.38 12.89
C GLY A 34 -11.57 -3.66 14.19
N GLY A 35 -12.85 -3.72 14.63
CA GLY A 35 -13.32 -3.01 15.82
C GLY A 35 -13.50 -1.50 15.64
N ILE A 36 -13.38 -0.99 14.40
CA ILE A 36 -13.56 0.42 14.09
C ILE A 36 -15.07 0.74 14.04
N ALA A 37 -15.47 1.80 14.75
CA ALA A 37 -16.85 2.29 14.74
C ALA A 37 -17.34 2.57 13.31
N ALA A 38 -18.61 2.27 13.06
CA ALA A 38 -19.22 2.50 11.75
C ALA A 38 -19.10 3.98 11.37
N ARG A 39 -18.50 4.25 10.21
CA ARG A 39 -18.35 5.60 9.68
C ARG A 39 -19.51 5.96 8.77
N PRO A 40 -19.89 7.26 8.67
CA PRO A 40 -20.91 7.71 7.74
C PRO A 40 -20.61 7.27 6.31
N TRP A 41 -21.65 6.85 5.59
CA TRP A 41 -21.53 6.55 4.17
C TRP A 41 -21.51 7.85 3.38
N TYR A 42 -20.78 7.84 2.27
CA TYR A 42 -20.69 8.98 1.38
C TYR A 42 -21.28 8.66 0.02
N LYS A 43 -21.94 9.64 -0.58
CA LYS A 43 -22.19 9.68 -2.02
C LYS A 43 -21.12 10.55 -2.65
N ILE A 44 -20.52 10.08 -3.74
CA ILE A 44 -19.46 10.77 -4.45
C ILE A 44 -19.72 10.82 -5.95
N ARG A 45 -19.19 11.85 -6.61
CA ARG A 45 -19.06 11.94 -8.06
C ARG A 45 -17.71 12.57 -8.36
N VAL A 46 -16.96 11.97 -9.26
CA VAL A 46 -15.64 12.48 -9.67
C VAL A 46 -15.76 13.00 -11.10
N LEU A 47 -15.28 14.22 -11.32
CA LEU A 47 -15.34 14.92 -12.61
C LEU A 47 -13.92 15.30 -13.02
N LYS A 48 -13.61 15.29 -14.32
CA LYS A 48 -12.43 16.03 -14.81
C LYS A 48 -12.73 17.52 -14.74
N ASN A 49 -11.75 18.34 -14.38
CA ASN A 49 -11.89 19.79 -14.39
C ASN A 49 -11.10 20.42 -15.56
N GLY A 50 -11.42 21.67 -15.88
CA GLY A 50 -10.79 22.40 -17.00
C GLY A 50 -9.30 22.69 -16.82
N ALA A 51 -8.77 22.52 -15.60
CA ALA A 51 -7.35 22.70 -15.28
C ALA A 51 -6.52 21.41 -15.42
N GLY A 52 -7.10 20.32 -15.96
CA GLY A 52 -6.42 19.04 -16.15
C GLY A 52 -6.36 18.14 -14.89
N GLY A 53 -7.02 18.55 -13.80
CA GLY A 53 -7.20 17.78 -12.58
C GLY A 53 -8.60 17.15 -12.48
N TYR A 54 -9.05 16.97 -11.23
CA TYR A 54 -10.38 16.45 -10.94
C TYR A 54 -11.13 17.34 -9.95
N THR A 55 -12.46 17.31 -10.01
CA THR A 55 -13.34 17.83 -8.98
C THR A 55 -14.08 16.65 -8.34
N LEU A 56 -13.93 16.48 -7.04
CA LEU A 56 -14.71 15.54 -6.24
C LEU A 56 -15.93 16.28 -5.67
N GLN A 57 -17.12 15.83 -6.05
CA GLN A 57 -18.36 16.16 -5.37
C GLN A 57 -18.65 15.07 -4.34
N TYR A 58 -18.91 15.44 -3.09
CA TYR A 58 -19.14 14.47 -2.02
C TYR A 58 -20.10 14.99 -0.95
N ALA A 59 -20.89 14.09 -0.39
CA ALA A 59 -21.80 14.36 0.71
C ALA A 59 -22.02 13.10 1.54
N ARG A 60 -22.39 13.23 2.81
CA ARG A 60 -22.93 12.10 3.56
C ARG A 60 -24.22 11.64 2.88
N ILE A 61 -24.52 10.34 2.96
CA ILE A 61 -25.71 9.79 2.29
C ILE A 61 -27.02 10.48 2.72
N THR A 62 -27.07 10.98 3.95
CA THR A 62 -28.20 11.68 4.57
C THR A 62 -28.28 13.18 4.25
N GLU A 63 -27.24 13.78 3.68
CA GLU A 63 -27.21 15.21 3.36
C GLU A 63 -27.95 15.48 2.04
N THR A 64 -28.66 16.60 1.93
CA THR A 64 -29.36 17.03 0.70
C THR A 64 -28.51 17.93 -0.19
N THR A 65 -27.43 18.49 0.37
CA THR A 65 -26.43 19.30 -0.34
C THR A 65 -25.09 18.56 -0.39
N PHE A 66 -24.25 18.90 -1.37
CA PHE A 66 -22.91 18.32 -1.52
C PHE A 66 -21.83 19.39 -1.41
N ARG A 67 -20.63 18.92 -1.11
CA ARG A 67 -19.39 19.71 -1.05
C ARG A 67 -18.55 19.40 -2.28
N THR A 68 -17.70 20.34 -2.66
CA THR A 68 -16.74 20.19 -3.76
C THR A 68 -15.32 20.26 -3.25
N LEU A 69 -14.43 19.50 -3.88
CA LEU A 69 -12.99 19.54 -3.65
C LEU A 69 -12.28 19.43 -4.99
N ASP A 70 -11.52 20.45 -5.34
CA ASP A 70 -10.66 20.42 -6.53
C ASP A 70 -9.31 19.77 -6.19
N ILE A 71 -8.91 18.81 -7.04
CA ILE A 71 -7.74 17.98 -6.89
C ILE A 71 -6.83 18.28 -8.09
N THR A 72 -5.82 19.11 -7.85
CA THR A 72 -4.81 19.46 -8.86
C THR A 72 -3.80 18.32 -9.01
N LYS A 73 -3.38 18.07 -10.25
CA LYS A 73 -2.27 17.16 -10.55
C LYS A 73 -0.96 17.77 -10.05
N ASP A 74 -0.04 16.90 -9.64
CA ASP A 74 1.28 17.32 -9.19
C ASP A 74 2.28 16.26 -9.65
N ALA A 75 3.28 16.70 -10.41
CA ALA A 75 4.25 15.81 -11.02
C ALA A 75 5.29 15.27 -10.02
N GLU A 76 5.43 15.89 -8.84
CA GLU A 76 6.35 15.46 -7.79
C GLU A 76 5.84 14.23 -7.00
N TYR A 77 4.57 13.87 -7.15
CA TYR A 77 3.93 12.80 -6.39
C TYR A 77 3.34 11.71 -7.29
N ASN A 78 3.31 10.48 -6.80
CA ASN A 78 2.62 9.38 -7.48
C ASN A 78 1.10 9.58 -7.48
N PHE A 79 0.56 9.99 -6.33
CA PHE A 79 -0.87 10.16 -6.11
C PHE A 79 -1.18 11.37 -5.24
N LYS A 80 -2.40 11.91 -5.40
CA LYS A 80 -3.02 12.81 -4.43
C LYS A 80 -4.10 12.04 -3.67
N PHE A 81 -4.05 12.10 -2.35
CA PHE A 81 -4.96 11.36 -1.48
C PHE A 81 -6.02 12.28 -0.92
N VAL A 82 -7.25 11.76 -0.82
CA VAL A 82 -8.39 12.48 -0.25
C VAL A 82 -8.97 11.69 0.91
N SER A 83 -9.15 12.38 2.02
CA SER A 83 -9.95 11.96 3.17
C SER A 83 -11.28 12.70 3.14
N PHE A 84 -12.40 11.99 3.32
CA PHE A 84 -13.70 12.65 3.46
C PHE A 84 -13.82 13.51 4.73
N ASP A 85 -12.94 13.27 5.71
CA ASP A 85 -12.96 13.99 6.98
C ASP A 85 -11.96 15.17 6.97
N ASN A 86 -10.83 15.03 6.24
CA ASN A 86 -9.71 16.00 6.27
C ASN A 86 -9.42 16.68 4.92
N GLY A 87 -10.13 16.37 3.85
CA GLY A 87 -9.83 16.88 2.50
C GLY A 87 -8.59 16.24 1.89
N ILE A 88 -7.79 17.02 1.16
CA ILE A 88 -6.52 16.54 0.58
C ILE A 88 -5.53 16.27 1.73
N VAL A 89 -4.91 15.09 1.71
CA VAL A 89 -3.93 14.68 2.72
C VAL A 89 -2.64 14.21 2.07
N LEU A 90 -1.52 14.40 2.78
CA LEU A 90 -0.21 13.88 2.39
C LEU A 90 -0.03 12.48 2.99
N SER A 91 -0.26 11.44 2.18
CA SER A 91 -0.10 10.03 2.62
C SER A 91 1.23 9.41 2.20
N GLU A 92 1.86 9.93 1.15
CA GLU A 92 3.15 9.48 0.62
C GLU A 92 4.08 10.69 0.46
N PRO A 93 5.41 10.54 0.67
CA PRO A 93 6.40 11.54 0.29
C PRO A 93 6.39 11.82 -1.22
N LYS A 94 7.24 12.76 -1.67
CA LYS A 94 7.49 12.94 -3.11
C LYS A 94 7.96 11.62 -3.71
N LYS A 95 7.58 11.35 -4.94
CA LYS A 95 7.71 10.02 -5.56
C LYS A 95 9.16 9.52 -5.65
N ASP A 96 10.15 10.41 -5.62
CA ASP A 96 11.56 10.06 -5.70
C ASP A 96 12.23 9.96 -4.31
N ASP A 97 11.50 10.21 -3.22
CA ASP A 97 12.02 10.32 -1.85
C ASP A 97 11.68 9.10 -0.95
N TRP A 98 11.18 8.00 -1.52
CA TRP A 98 10.87 6.80 -0.74
C TRP A 98 10.93 5.50 -1.55
N ASP A 99 11.38 4.43 -0.90
CA ASP A 99 11.45 3.09 -1.49
C ASP A 99 10.45 2.11 -0.89
N ILE A 100 10.26 2.17 0.44
CA ILE A 100 9.44 1.23 1.19
C ILE A 100 8.38 1.99 2.00
N GLN A 101 7.22 1.36 2.18
CA GLN A 101 6.13 1.90 2.99
C GLN A 101 5.59 0.80 3.91
N TYR A 102 5.67 1.02 5.23
CA TYR A 102 4.91 0.24 6.20
C TYR A 102 3.56 0.92 6.44
N SER A 103 2.47 0.24 6.13
CA SER A 103 1.14 0.84 6.17
C SER A 103 0.05 -0.20 6.43
N SER A 104 -1.20 0.25 6.36
CA SER A 104 -2.37 -0.61 6.25
C SER A 104 -2.93 -0.58 4.83
N ALA A 105 -3.38 -1.70 4.30
CA ALA A 105 -4.01 -1.76 2.98
C ALA A 105 -5.05 -2.87 2.89
N LEU A 106 -5.99 -2.71 1.95
CA LEU A 106 -6.76 -3.85 1.44
C LEU A 106 -5.91 -4.58 0.41
N TYR A 107 -5.70 -5.87 0.62
CA TYR A 107 -4.98 -6.74 -0.31
C TYR A 107 -5.63 -8.12 -0.40
N LYS A 108 -5.04 -9.01 -1.18
CA LYS A 108 -5.48 -10.39 -1.39
C LYS A 108 -5.13 -11.24 -0.18
N PHE A 109 -6.10 -11.98 0.32
CA PHE A 109 -5.90 -13.02 1.32
C PHE A 109 -6.41 -14.36 0.79
N PRO A 110 -5.59 -15.42 0.82
CA PRO A 110 -6.00 -16.74 0.38
C PRO A 110 -6.99 -17.34 1.38
N MET A 111 -8.19 -17.67 0.90
CA MET A 111 -9.24 -18.36 1.65
C MET A 111 -9.64 -19.62 0.88
N GLY A 112 -8.96 -20.73 1.16
CA GLY A 112 -9.10 -21.97 0.39
C GLY A 112 -8.54 -21.80 -1.02
N SER A 113 -9.36 -22.07 -2.04
CA SER A 113 -9.00 -21.89 -3.46
C SER A 113 -9.24 -20.47 -3.99
N GLU A 114 -9.78 -19.55 -3.17
CA GLU A 114 -10.12 -18.20 -3.59
C GLU A 114 -9.23 -17.13 -2.93
N GLU A 115 -9.02 -16.01 -3.62
CA GLU A 115 -8.44 -14.81 -3.03
C GLU A 115 -9.55 -13.82 -2.70
N ILE A 116 -9.65 -13.43 -1.42
CA ILE A 116 -10.62 -12.42 -0.97
C ILE A 116 -9.91 -11.10 -0.63
N PRO A 117 -10.59 -9.94 -0.78
CA PRO A 117 -10.08 -8.70 -0.23
C PRO A 117 -10.08 -8.77 1.31
N PHE A 118 -8.92 -8.50 1.91
CA PHE A 118 -8.70 -8.51 3.35
C PHE A 118 -7.93 -7.27 3.78
N PHE A 119 -8.24 -6.75 4.97
CA PHE A 119 -7.57 -5.58 5.52
C PHE A 119 -6.35 -6.01 6.33
N PHE A 120 -5.17 -5.61 5.86
CA PHE A 120 -3.92 -5.76 6.56
C PHE A 120 -3.59 -4.48 7.29
N SER A 121 -3.25 -4.58 8.57
CA SER A 121 -2.84 -3.44 9.40
C SER A 121 -1.32 -3.21 9.39
N ASP A 122 -0.58 -4.10 8.75
CA ASP A 122 0.86 -4.27 8.89
C ASP A 122 1.49 -4.79 7.59
N ILE A 123 1.18 -4.16 6.47
CA ILE A 123 1.68 -4.53 5.15
C ILE A 123 2.88 -3.68 4.75
N VAL A 124 3.83 -4.28 4.03
CA VAL A 124 5.01 -3.58 3.51
C VAL A 124 4.91 -3.49 1.99
N LEU A 125 4.84 -2.26 1.48
CA LEU A 125 4.79 -1.96 0.06
C LEU A 125 6.12 -1.38 -0.41
N ILE A 126 6.34 -1.45 -1.72
CA ILE A 126 7.46 -0.76 -2.39
C ILE A 126 6.94 0.30 -3.35
N ASN A 127 7.74 1.34 -3.59
CA ASN A 127 7.47 2.39 -4.57
C ASN A 127 7.69 1.89 -6.02
N TYR A 128 6.82 0.98 -6.44
CA TYR A 128 6.91 0.36 -7.76
C TYR A 128 6.82 1.34 -8.93
N LEU A 129 6.18 2.50 -8.73
CA LEU A 129 6.05 3.55 -9.75
C LEU A 129 7.36 4.32 -9.96
N ALA A 130 8.22 4.38 -8.94
CA ALA A 130 9.58 4.88 -9.06
C ALA A 130 10.57 3.81 -9.57
N GLY A 131 10.10 2.60 -9.88
CA GLY A 131 10.95 1.51 -10.37
C GLY A 131 11.67 0.74 -9.27
N VAL A 132 11.31 0.95 -8.00
CA VAL A 132 11.85 0.16 -6.88
C VAL A 132 11.42 -1.29 -7.03
N GLN A 133 12.34 -2.21 -6.73
CA GLN A 133 12.09 -3.64 -6.78
C GLN A 133 12.58 -4.30 -5.49
N ALA A 134 12.00 -5.45 -5.13
CA ALA A 134 12.47 -6.22 -3.98
C ALA A 134 12.66 -7.70 -4.31
N ALA A 135 13.66 -8.31 -3.70
CA ALA A 135 13.92 -9.74 -3.72
C ALA A 135 13.82 -10.30 -2.30
N GLU A 136 13.15 -11.44 -2.13
CA GLU A 136 13.19 -12.21 -0.89
C GLU A 136 14.40 -13.15 -0.92
N VAL A 137 15.19 -13.18 0.15
CA VAL A 137 16.39 -14.00 0.27
C VAL A 137 16.27 -14.87 1.50
N LEU A 138 16.28 -16.19 1.30
CA LEU A 138 16.35 -17.15 2.41
C LEU A 138 17.77 -17.21 2.95
N ASN A 139 17.90 -17.36 4.28
CA ASN A 139 19.20 -17.47 4.94
C ASN A 139 20.01 -18.70 4.50
N THR A 140 19.34 -19.71 3.92
CA THR A 140 19.96 -20.89 3.31
C THR A 140 20.64 -20.58 1.97
N GLN A 141 20.24 -19.49 1.30
CA GLN A 141 20.87 -19.01 0.07
C GLN A 141 22.06 -18.10 0.42
N PHE A 142 21.81 -17.02 1.15
CA PHE A 142 22.81 -16.08 1.66
C PHE A 142 22.37 -15.62 3.05
N THR A 143 23.30 -15.28 3.95
CA THR A 143 22.94 -14.66 5.23
C THR A 143 22.84 -13.14 5.10
N TYR A 144 22.06 -12.49 5.96
CA TYR A 144 21.95 -11.02 5.99
C TYR A 144 23.31 -10.35 6.19
N GLU A 145 24.19 -10.96 6.98
CA GLU A 145 25.51 -10.45 7.33
C GLU A 145 26.48 -10.56 6.14
N ASN A 146 26.39 -11.63 5.35
CA ASN A 146 27.39 -11.99 4.34
C ASN A 146 26.94 -11.81 2.88
N ILE A 147 25.77 -11.22 2.61
CA ILE A 147 25.37 -10.90 1.24
C ILE A 147 26.27 -9.81 0.64
N SER A 148 26.91 -10.10 -0.50
CA SER A 148 27.71 -9.13 -1.24
C SER A 148 26.89 -8.41 -2.33
N LYS A 149 27.43 -7.34 -2.89
CA LYS A 149 26.82 -6.66 -4.05
C LYS A 149 26.68 -7.56 -5.27
N ALA A 150 27.64 -8.44 -5.54
CA ALA A 150 27.55 -9.40 -6.66
C ALA A 150 26.40 -10.41 -6.44
N ASN A 151 26.18 -10.85 -5.20
CA ASN A 151 25.03 -11.67 -4.85
C ASN A 151 23.73 -10.90 -5.04
N ALA A 152 23.65 -9.64 -4.59
CA ALA A 152 22.47 -8.79 -4.73
C ALA A 152 22.11 -8.55 -6.22
N GLN A 153 23.11 -8.38 -7.08
CA GLN A 153 22.92 -8.19 -8.53
C GLN A 153 22.39 -9.43 -9.26
N SER A 154 22.65 -10.64 -8.74
CA SER A 154 22.20 -11.89 -9.35
C SER A 154 20.82 -12.37 -8.87
N LEU A 155 20.21 -11.67 -7.90
CA LEU A 155 18.88 -12.01 -7.40
C LEU A 155 17.78 -11.76 -8.44
N THR A 156 16.70 -12.53 -8.36
CA THR A 156 15.47 -12.28 -9.10
C THR A 156 14.61 -11.26 -8.35
N TYR A 157 14.39 -10.09 -8.95
CA TYR A 157 13.61 -9.01 -8.36
C TYR A 157 12.15 -9.02 -8.80
N ASN A 158 11.27 -8.66 -7.86
CA ASN A 158 9.85 -8.44 -8.10
C ASN A 158 9.56 -6.93 -8.08
N SER A 159 8.98 -6.42 -9.17
CA SER A 159 8.57 -5.02 -9.33
C SER A 159 7.11 -4.75 -8.93
N SER A 160 6.39 -5.74 -8.41
CA SER A 160 5.05 -5.54 -7.87
C SER A 160 5.10 -4.73 -6.59
N LYS A 161 4.15 -3.82 -6.40
CA LYS A 161 3.98 -3.09 -5.12
C LYS A 161 3.83 -4.00 -3.91
N TRP A 162 3.39 -5.25 -4.14
CA TRP A 162 3.22 -6.30 -3.13
C TRP A 162 4.45 -7.23 -3.00
N ALA A 163 5.62 -6.85 -3.52
CA ALA A 163 6.82 -7.68 -3.54
C ALA A 163 7.23 -8.17 -2.14
N ILE A 164 6.95 -7.41 -1.07
CA ILE A 164 7.14 -7.84 0.33
C ILE A 164 5.78 -8.21 0.94
N SER A 165 4.81 -7.30 0.90
CA SER A 165 3.46 -7.48 1.45
C SER A 165 3.51 -7.94 2.91
N ASP A 166 2.89 -9.07 3.22
CA ASP A 166 2.81 -9.74 4.51
C ASP A 166 3.83 -10.88 4.65
N LYS A 167 4.63 -11.16 3.61
CA LYS A 167 5.52 -12.32 3.54
C LYS A 167 6.63 -12.30 4.58
N TRP A 168 6.96 -11.13 5.12
CA TRP A 168 7.98 -10.90 6.15
C TRP A 168 7.61 -11.48 7.53
N ARG A 169 6.35 -11.84 7.75
CA ARG A 169 5.86 -12.36 9.02
C ARG A 169 4.97 -13.59 8.84
N THR A 170 4.67 -14.23 9.96
CA THR A 170 3.66 -15.29 10.08
C THR A 170 2.29 -14.67 10.39
N SER A 171 1.44 -15.39 11.14
CA SER A 171 0.18 -14.87 11.69
C SER A 171 0.38 -13.58 12.50
N THR A 172 -0.67 -12.78 12.62
CA THR A 172 -0.68 -11.61 13.52
C THR A 172 -1.34 -11.89 14.87
N SER A 173 -1.78 -13.13 15.09
CA SER A 173 -2.47 -13.56 16.30
C SER A 173 -2.01 -14.95 16.76
N GLY A 174 -2.08 -15.16 18.08
CA GLY A 174 -1.74 -16.43 18.72
C GLY A 174 -0.24 -16.60 18.96
N ALA A 175 0.13 -17.75 19.53
CA ALA A 175 1.51 -18.07 19.90
C ALA A 175 2.48 -18.10 18.70
N MET A 176 1.96 -18.30 17.49
CA MET A 176 2.72 -18.35 16.25
C MET A 176 2.99 -16.98 15.62
N ALA A 177 2.53 -15.88 16.23
CA ALA A 177 2.76 -14.54 15.69
C ALA A 177 4.23 -14.13 15.81
N GLY A 178 4.83 -13.73 14.70
CA GLY A 178 6.23 -13.30 14.68
C GLY A 178 6.77 -13.04 13.27
N VAL A 179 7.91 -12.36 13.22
CA VAL A 179 8.73 -12.20 12.03
C VAL A 179 9.20 -13.56 11.56
N LYS A 180 9.27 -13.75 10.25
CA LYS A 180 9.97 -14.89 9.68
C LYS A 180 11.47 -14.63 9.71
N THR A 181 12.17 -15.30 10.61
CA THR A 181 13.61 -15.10 10.85
C THR A 181 14.50 -15.87 9.86
N ASP A 182 13.92 -16.72 9.02
CA ASP A 182 14.58 -17.53 7.99
C ASP A 182 14.96 -16.71 6.74
N ARG A 183 14.59 -15.43 6.68
CA ARG A 183 14.73 -14.60 5.48
C ARG A 183 15.05 -13.14 5.79
N PHE A 184 15.48 -12.45 4.75
CA PHE A 184 15.52 -10.99 4.66
C PHE A 184 15.16 -10.57 3.24
N TYR A 185 15.17 -9.27 2.97
CA TYR A 185 14.85 -8.70 1.68
C TYR A 185 16.02 -7.88 1.15
N VAL A 186 16.19 -7.85 -0.16
CA VAL A 186 17.06 -6.89 -0.85
C VAL A 186 16.18 -5.95 -1.64
N ILE A 187 16.33 -4.65 -1.38
CA ILE A 187 15.64 -3.57 -2.07
C ILE A 187 16.60 -2.99 -3.10
N LYS A 188 16.18 -2.98 -4.36
CA LYS A 188 16.85 -2.26 -5.43
C LYS A 188 16.11 -0.94 -5.63
N ASP A 189 16.79 0.17 -5.33
CA ASP A 189 16.20 1.50 -5.47
C ASP A 189 16.15 1.96 -6.93
N GLN A 190 15.53 3.13 -7.16
CA GLN A 190 15.35 3.73 -8.48
C GLN A 190 16.65 4.10 -9.21
N ILE A 191 17.76 4.30 -8.48
CA ILE A 191 19.07 4.67 -9.05
C ILE A 191 20.06 3.50 -9.09
N GLY A 192 19.63 2.29 -8.71
CA GLY A 192 20.40 1.07 -8.83
C GLY A 192 21.25 0.68 -7.61
N ASN A 193 21.03 1.31 -6.45
CA ASN A 193 21.62 0.83 -5.20
C ASN A 193 20.87 -0.38 -4.68
N TYR A 194 21.56 -1.18 -3.86
CA TYR A 194 21.01 -2.36 -3.22
C TYR A 194 21.07 -2.20 -1.70
N TYR A 195 19.94 -2.31 -1.02
CA TYR A 195 19.85 -2.29 0.43
C TYR A 195 19.36 -3.63 0.94
N LYS A 196 20.05 -4.21 1.94
CA LYS A 196 19.49 -5.33 2.69
C LYS A 196 18.54 -4.78 3.76
N LEU A 197 17.39 -5.42 3.93
CA LEU A 197 16.33 -5.09 4.89
C LEU A 197 15.92 -6.36 5.64
N LYS A 198 16.00 -6.34 6.97
CA LYS A 198 15.60 -7.44 7.86
C LYS A 198 14.62 -6.94 8.90
N PHE A 199 13.52 -7.68 9.08
CA PHE A 199 12.60 -7.47 10.19
C PHE A 199 13.15 -8.20 11.42
N ILE A 200 13.03 -7.59 12.60
CA ILE A 200 13.59 -8.10 13.85
C ILE A 200 12.49 -8.55 14.80
N SER A 201 11.49 -7.70 15.01
CA SER A 201 10.34 -8.03 15.84
C SER A 201 9.16 -7.12 15.49
N PHE A 202 7.94 -7.60 15.70
CA PHE A 202 6.74 -6.75 15.63
C PHE A 202 5.66 -7.15 16.63
N HIS A 203 5.88 -8.19 17.42
CA HIS A 203 4.90 -8.73 18.35
C HIS A 203 5.53 -9.03 19.71
N ASN A 204 4.71 -9.06 20.76
CA ASN A 204 5.17 -9.26 22.14
C ASN A 204 5.90 -10.61 22.35
N SER A 205 5.55 -11.64 21.58
CA SER A 205 6.24 -12.95 21.58
C SER A 205 7.73 -12.85 21.22
N GLU A 206 8.12 -11.76 20.56
CA GLU A 206 9.49 -11.49 20.11
C GLU A 206 10.11 -10.31 20.88
N GLY A 207 9.46 -9.85 21.96
CA GLY A 207 9.83 -8.62 22.67
C GLY A 207 9.57 -7.33 21.86
N GLY A 208 8.79 -7.40 20.78
CA GLY A 208 8.33 -6.25 20.00
C GLY A 208 6.98 -5.71 20.46
N VAL A 209 6.44 -4.74 19.72
CA VAL A 209 5.10 -4.15 19.96
C VAL A 209 4.29 -4.15 18.67
N ARG A 210 3.05 -4.64 18.72
CA ARG A 210 2.17 -4.71 17.55
C ARG A 210 2.00 -3.33 16.90
N GLY A 211 2.15 -3.29 15.58
CA GLY A 211 2.12 -2.05 14.79
C GLY A 211 3.41 -1.22 14.85
N LYS A 212 4.46 -1.71 15.54
CA LYS A 212 5.76 -1.05 15.65
C LYS A 212 6.89 -2.03 15.28
N PRO A 213 7.04 -2.39 13.99
CA PRO A 213 8.09 -3.30 13.58
C PRO A 213 9.46 -2.67 13.85
N LYS A 214 10.36 -3.44 14.42
CA LYS A 214 11.79 -3.13 14.46
C LYS A 214 12.45 -3.71 13.22
N ILE A 215 13.20 -2.89 12.50
CA ILE A 215 13.92 -3.30 11.28
C ILE A 215 15.40 -2.98 11.39
N ALA A 216 16.23 -3.72 10.67
CA ALA A 216 17.60 -3.38 10.35
C ALA A 216 17.71 -3.23 8.82
N TYR A 217 18.45 -2.22 8.38
CA TYR A 217 18.74 -2.04 6.97
C TYR A 217 20.15 -1.49 6.77
N GLN A 218 20.74 -1.78 5.62
CA GLN A 218 22.07 -1.30 5.27
C GLN A 218 22.28 -1.33 3.76
N LEU A 219 23.02 -0.34 3.24
CA LEU A 219 23.53 -0.37 1.87
C LEU A 219 24.47 -1.58 1.69
N ILE A 220 24.33 -2.27 0.56
CA ILE A 220 25.22 -3.36 0.13
C ILE A 220 26.26 -2.74 -0.82
N ASN A 221 27.52 -2.70 -0.37
CA ASN A 221 28.65 -2.19 -1.14
C ASN A 221 29.33 -3.26 -1.99
#